data_AF-X1NUJ9-F1
#
_entry.id   AF-X1NUJ9-F1
#
_cell.length_a   1.000
_cell.length_b   1.000
_cell.length_c   1.000
_cell.angle_alpha   90.00
_cell.angle_beta   90.00
_cell.angle_gamma   90.00
#
_symmetry.space_group_name_H-M   'P 1'
#
loop_
_entity.id
_entity.type
_entity.pdbx_description
1 polymer ?
#
loop_
_entity_poly.entity_id
_entity_poly.type
_entity_poly.pdbx_seq_one_letter_code
_entity_poly.pdbx_strand_id
1 'polypeptide(L)' 'MDMVVVNLYPFKETIGREDVTAEKARANIDIGGPCMIRAAAKNFLRVAVLTSPDTYRGVVAEIKTNAG' A
#
# COMPACT_ATOMS: atom_id res chain seq x y z
N MET A 1 -15.17 -6.55 1.53
CA MET A 1 -14.11 -5.56 1.85
C MET A 1 -14.32 -4.41 0.91
N ASP A 2 -14.60 -3.23 1.44
CA ASP A 2 -14.92 -2.04 0.63
C ASP A 2 -13.69 -1.15 0.42
N MET A 3 -12.65 -1.36 1.24
CA MET A 3 -11.41 -0.61 1.17
C MET A 3 -10.20 -1.46 1.58
N VAL A 4 -9.07 -1.22 0.94
CA VAL A 4 -7.75 -1.76 1.27
C VAL A 4 -6.78 -0.59 1.45
N VAL A 5 -6.16 -0.48 2.62
CA VAL A 5 -5.16 0.54 2.93
C VAL A 5 -3.83 -0.18 3.20
N VAL A 6 -2.89 -0.09 2.26
CA VAL A 6 -1.64 -0.87 2.30
C VAL A 6 -0.50 -0.03 1.75
N ASN A 7 0.59 0.06 2.52
CA ASN A 7 1.85 0.66 2.10
C ASN A 7 2.94 -0.41 2.02
N LEU A 8 3.80 -0.31 1.01
CA LEU A 8 4.88 -1.26 0.81
C LEU A 8 6.08 -0.94 1.70
N TYR A 9 6.86 -1.97 2.02
CA TYR A 9 8.18 -1.77 2.57
C TYR A 9 9.04 -0.93 1.60
N PRO A 10 9.80 0.05 2.10
CA PRO A 10 10.61 0.92 1.25
C PRO A 10 11.88 0.21 0.77
N PHE A 11 11.72 -0.79 -0.09
CA PHE A 11 12.79 -1.70 -0.51
C PHE A 11 13.98 -0.96 -1.12
N LYS A 12 13.72 0.07 -1.93
CA LYS A 12 14.76 0.91 -2.56
C LYS A 12 15.64 1.60 -1.52
N GLU A 13 15.05 2.10 -0.44
CA GLU A 13 15.79 2.76 0.64
C GLU A 13 16.54 1.73 1.48
N THR A 14 15.96 0.54 1.70
CA THR A 14 16.64 -0.56 2.40
C THR A 14 17.91 -1.00 1.68
N ILE A 15 17.86 -1.22 0.37
CA ILE A 15 19.04 -1.66 -0.40
C ILE A 15 20.05 -0.55 -0.67
N GLY A 16 19.68 0.71 -0.44
CA GLY A 16 20.57 1.87 -0.59
C GLY A 16 21.48 2.12 0.61
N ARG A 17 21.33 1.35 1.70
CA ARG A 17 22.17 1.48 2.91
C ARG A 17 23.50 0.76 2.73
N GLU A 18 24.58 1.37 3.22
CA GLU A 18 25.95 0.85 3.04
C GLU A 18 26.17 -0.55 3.65
N ASP A 19 25.42 -0.93 4.70
CA ASP A 19 25.59 -2.17 5.46
C ASP A 19 24.56 -3.26 5.12
N VAL A 20 23.81 -3.09 4.03
CA VAL A 20 22.77 -4.05 3.65
C VAL A 20 23.39 -5.29 3.00
N THR A 21 23.01 -6.46 3.51
CA THR A 21 23.40 -7.74 2.90
C THR A 21 22.31 -8.22 1.95
N ALA A 22 22.65 -9.12 1.03
CA ALA A 22 21.65 -9.77 0.18
C ALA A 22 20.54 -10.45 1.00
N GLU A 23 20.88 -11.03 2.15
CA GLU A 23 19.90 -11.67 3.05
C GLU A 23 18.99 -10.65 3.74
N LYS A 24 19.55 -9.52 4.22
CA LYS A 24 18.75 -8.39 4.74
C LYS A 24 17.81 -7.85 3.65
N ALA A 25 18.30 -7.70 2.42
CA ALA A 25 17.48 -7.28 1.29
C ALA A 25 16.36 -8.29 1.03
N ARG A 26 16.68 -9.59 0.87
CA ARG A 26 15.71 -10.66 0.64
C ARG A 26 14.58 -10.68 1.68
N ALA A 27 14.91 -10.48 2.95
CA ALA A 27 13.94 -10.44 4.05
C ALA A 27 12.97 -9.24 3.98
N ASN A 28 13.31 -8.18 3.24
CA ASN A 28 12.47 -6.99 3.06
C ASN A 28 11.62 -7.04 1.77
N ILE A 29 11.64 -8.15 1.01
CA ILE A 29 10.77 -8.31 -0.15
C ILE A 29 9.35 -8.56 0.33
N ASP A 30 8.47 -7.58 0.10
CA ASP A 30 7.06 -7.69 0.42
C ASP A 30 6.31 -8.51 -0.64
N ILE A 31 5.66 -9.58 -0.20
CA ILE A 31 4.82 -10.44 -1.04
C ILE A 31 3.33 -10.09 -0.86
N GLY A 32 2.92 -9.87 0.39
CA GLY A 32 1.52 -9.66 0.74
C GLY A 32 1.02 -8.29 0.26
N GLY A 33 1.80 -7.23 0.49
CA GLY A 33 1.44 -5.87 0.14
C GLY A 33 1.13 -5.71 -1.35
N PRO A 34 2.05 -6.07 -2.27
CA PRO A 34 1.78 -5.98 -3.70
C PRO A 34 0.63 -6.88 -4.15
N CYS A 35 0.46 -8.06 -3.54
CA CYS A 35 -0.66 -8.96 -3.85
C CYS A 35 -2.01 -8.30 -3.51
N MET A 36 -2.15 -7.75 -2.30
CA MET A 36 -3.36 -7.07 -1.84
C MET A 36 -3.66 -5.81 -2.68
N ILE A 37 -2.64 -4.98 -2.94
CA ILE A 37 -2.81 -3.77 -3.76
C ILE A 37 -3.29 -4.14 -5.16
N ARG A 38 -2.66 -5.13 -5.81
CA ARG A 38 -3.04 -5.55 -7.17
C ARG A 38 -4.43 -6.17 -7.21
N ALA A 39 -4.79 -6.99 -6.23
CA ALA A 39 -6.12 -7.60 -6.14
C ALA A 39 -7.21 -6.54 -5.93
N ALA A 40 -7.00 -5.59 -5.01
CA ALA A 40 -7.93 -4.50 -4.73
C ALA A 40 -8.05 -3.56 -5.94
N ALA A 41 -6.93 -3.13 -6.52
CA ALA A 41 -6.91 -2.28 -7.71
C ALA A 41 -7.64 -2.92 -8.90
N LYS A 42 -7.50 -4.24 -9.10
CA LYS A 42 -8.26 -4.98 -10.13
C LYS A 42 -9.77 -4.90 -9.89
N ASN A 43 -10.20 -4.85 -8.63
CA ASN A 43 -11.61 -4.83 -8.23
C ASN A 43 -12.13 -3.42 -7.89
N PHE A 44 -11.58 -2.37 -8.54
CA PHE A 44 -11.86 -0.96 -8.23
C PHE A 44 -13.34 -0.54 -8.28
N LEU A 45 -14.18 -1.30 -9.01
CA LEU A 45 -15.63 -1.06 -9.03
C LEU A 45 -16.30 -1.26 -7.67
N ARG A 46 -15.66 -1.99 -6.76
CA ARG A 46 -16.21 -2.39 -5.46
C ARG A 46 -15.24 -2.19 -4.30
N VAL A 47 -13.96 -1.93 -4.57
CA VAL A 47 -12.92 -1.83 -3.54
C VAL A 47 -12.07 -0.59 -3.81
N ALA A 48 -12.07 0.35 -2.86
CA ALA A 48 -11.11 1.45 -2.85
C ALA A 48 -9.74 0.94 -2.39
N VAL A 49 -8.65 1.36 -3.04
CA VAL A 49 -7.28 1.01 -2.64
C VAL A 49 -6.48 2.28 -2.38
N LEU A 50 -5.87 2.38 -1.20
CA LEU A 50 -5.06 3.52 -0.78
C LEU A 50 -3.65 3.04 -0.46
N THR A 51 -2.66 3.61 -1.15
CA THR A 51 -1.24 3.26 -1.01
C THR A 51 -0.36 4.41 -0.52
N SER A 52 -0.93 5.58 -0.25
CA SER A 52 -0.23 6.74 0.30
C SER A 52 -1.08 7.41 1.39
N PRO A 53 -0.49 7.80 2.54
CA PRO A 53 -1.17 8.60 3.56
C PRO A 53 -1.71 9.95 3.05
N ASP A 54 -1.09 10.52 2.02
CA ASP A 54 -1.49 11.83 1.49
C ASP A 54 -2.91 11.83 0.93
N THR A 55 -3.45 10.67 0.52
CA THR A 55 -4.81 10.55 -0.03
C THR A 55 -5.87 10.46 1.05
N TYR A 56 -5.51 10.18 2.32
CA TYR A 56 -6.49 9.87 3.37
C TYR A 56 -7.45 11.01 3.62
N ARG A 57 -6.96 12.26 3.61
CA ARG A 57 -7.79 13.44 3.84
C ARG A 57 -8.90 13.57 2.80
N GLY A 58 -8.58 13.32 1.53
CA GLY A 58 -9.56 13.37 0.43
C GLY A 58 -10.62 12.28 0.57
N VAL A 59 -10.18 11.04 0.79
CA VAL A 59 -11.09 9.90 0.92
C VAL A 59 -12.02 10.04 2.14
N VAL A 60 -11.50 10.49 3.28
CA VAL A 60 -12.33 10.76 4.47
C VAL A 60 -13.38 11.85 4.20
N ALA A 61 -13.04 12.89 3.45
CA ALA A 61 -13.99 13.94 3.09
C ALA A 61 -15.08 13.42 2.14
N GLU A 62 -14.71 12.59 1.17
CA GLU A 62 -15.63 11.97 0.22
C GLU A 62 -16.62 11.03 0.93
N ILE A 63 -16.13 10.15 1.81
CA ILE A 63 -16.98 9.24 2.60
C ILE A 63 -17.98 10.02 3.46
N LYS A 64 -17.53 11.09 4.13
CA LYS A 64 -18.41 11.95 4.95
C LYS A 64 -19.50 12.63 4.11
N THR A 65 -19.17 13.02 2.88
CA THR A 65 -20.11 13.71 1.97
C THR A 65 -21.18 12.75 1.44
N ASN A 66 -20.83 11.47 1.29
CA ASN A 66 -21.73 10.44 0.72
C ASN A 66 -22.39 9.54 1.79
N ALA A 67 -22.28 9.89 3.07
CA ALA A 67 -22.85 9.15 4.20
C ALA A 67 -22.35 7.69 4.37
N GLY A 68 -21.16 7.39 3.84
CA GLY A 68 -20.63 6.02 3.77
C GLY A 68 -20.80 5.44 2.38
#